data_AF-A0A839VPS9-F1
#
_entry.id   AF-A0A839VPS9-F1
#
_cell.length_a   1.000
_cell.length_b   1.000
_cell.length_c   1.000
_cell.angle_alpha   90.00
_cell.angle_beta   90.00
_cell.angle_gamma   90.00
#
_symmetry.space_group_name_H-M   'P 1'
#
loop_
_entity.id
_entity.type
_entity.pdbx_description
1 polymer ?
#
loop_
_entity_poly.entity_id
_entity_poly.type
_entity_poly.pdbx_seq_one_letter_code
_entity_poly.pdbx_strand_id
1 'polypeptide(L)'
;MSAFTIAFPVEAAVPVAQQVIGATIAMIRPLLGLGMMVTLLMVFKPLVLGMMRAVMVFFVPRKSLEDRVSQHRFKGVKMLNRMARDYAGSQPNFAAELRNLAGRDF
;
A
#
# COMPACT_ATOMS: atom_id res chain seq x y z
N MET A 1 -48.31 12.30 59.95
CA MET A 1 -47.05 12.67 59.30
C MET A 1 -45.94 11.78 59.86
N SER A 2 -45.80 10.55 59.36
CA SER A 2 -44.56 9.78 59.57
C SER A 2 -44.00 9.49 58.19
N ALA A 3 -42.80 10.03 57.98
CA ALA A 3 -42.00 9.80 56.80
C ALA A 3 -41.91 8.30 56.55
N PHE A 4 -42.27 7.90 55.33
CA PHE A 4 -41.87 6.64 54.75
C PHE A 4 -40.35 6.53 54.92
N THR A 5 -39.94 5.75 55.90
CA THR A 5 -38.56 5.30 56.07
C THR A 5 -38.21 4.54 54.80
N ILE A 6 -37.41 5.21 53.99
CA ILE A 6 -36.84 4.72 52.75
C ILE A 6 -35.90 3.56 53.10
N ALA A 7 -36.47 2.36 53.24
CA ALA A 7 -35.74 1.12 53.12
C ALA A 7 -35.69 0.81 51.62
N PHE A 8 -34.75 1.42 50.89
CA PHE A 8 -34.43 0.92 49.56
C PHE A 8 -33.89 -0.51 49.74
N PRO A 9 -34.53 -1.53 49.15
CA PRO A 9 -34.03 -2.89 49.26
C PRO A 9 -32.68 -2.94 48.56
N VAL A 10 -31.61 -3.21 49.31
CA VAL A 10 -30.24 -3.40 48.79
C VAL A 10 -30.24 -4.44 47.66
N GLU A 11 -31.14 -5.42 47.73
CA GLU A 11 -31.39 -6.45 46.72
C GLU A 11 -31.80 -5.90 45.35
N ALA A 12 -32.46 -4.73 45.27
CA ALA A 12 -32.82 -4.09 44.00
C ALA A 12 -31.71 -3.21 43.42
N ALA A 13 -30.76 -2.76 44.25
CA ALA A 13 -29.63 -1.96 43.80
C ALA A 13 -28.49 -2.80 43.20
N VAL A 14 -28.31 -4.04 43.70
CA VAL A 14 -27.31 -5.01 43.21
C VAL A 14 -27.46 -5.30 41.70
N PRO A 15 -28.64 -5.65 41.15
CA PRO A 15 -28.78 -5.97 39.73
C PRO A 15 -28.55 -4.75 38.83
N VAL A 16 -28.93 -3.54 39.28
CA VAL A 16 -28.68 -2.31 38.52
C VAL A 16 -27.18 -2.01 38.46
N ALA A 17 -26.46 -2.12 39.59
CA ALA A 17 -25.02 -1.95 39.61
C ALA A 17 -24.29 -2.99 38.73
N GLN A 18 -24.73 -4.26 38.77
CA GLN A 18 -24.18 -5.32 37.91
C GLN A 18 -24.42 -5.07 36.41
N GLN A 19 -25.59 -4.54 36.03
CA GLN A 19 -25.88 -4.20 34.65
C GLN A 19 -25.00 -3.04 34.14
N VAL A 20 -24.79 -2.01 34.95
CA VAL A 20 -23.92 -0.87 34.59
C VAL A 20 -22.46 -1.33 34.48
N ILE A 21 -21.97 -2.14 35.42
CA ILE A 21 -20.62 -2.70 35.38
C ILE A 21 -20.46 -3.62 34.15
N GLY A 22 -21.43 -4.51 33.90
CA GLY A 22 -21.45 -5.42 32.77
C GLY A 22 -21.43 -4.69 31.43
N ALA A 23 -22.26 -3.65 31.26
CA ALA A 23 -22.29 -2.83 30.06
C ALA A 23 -20.97 -2.08 29.85
N THR A 24 -20.38 -1.56 30.93
CA THR A 24 -19.09 -0.86 30.89
C THR A 24 -17.96 -1.81 30.48
N ILE A 25 -17.91 -3.02 31.05
CA ILE A 25 -16.93 -4.05 30.69
C ILE A 25 -17.12 -4.49 29.25
N ALA A 26 -18.36 -4.67 28.80
CA ALA A 26 -18.69 -5.05 27.42
C ALA A 26 -18.21 -4.01 26.40
N MET A 27 -18.19 -2.72 26.75
CA MET A 27 -17.66 -1.65 25.89
C MET A 27 -16.14 -1.52 25.97
N ILE A 28 -15.55 -1.65 27.16
CA ILE A 28 -14.10 -1.47 27.35
C ILE A 28 -13.31 -2.64 26.74
N ARG A 29 -13.82 -3.87 26.84
CA ARG A 29 -13.13 -5.08 26.38
C ARG A 29 -12.76 -5.08 24.89
N PRO A 30 -13.66 -4.75 23.93
CA PRO A 30 -13.28 -4.64 22.52
C PRO A 30 -12.32 -3.49 22.27
N LEU A 31 -12.43 -2.38 23.03
CA LEU A 31 -11.54 -1.23 22.89
C LEU A 31 -10.10 -1.60 23.26
N LEU A 32 -9.92 -2.35 24.35
CA LEU A 32 -8.61 -2.88 24.76
C LEU A 32 -8.06 -3.90 23.77
N GLY A 33 -8.91 -4.80 23.25
CA GLY A 33 -8.53 -5.76 22.22
C GLY A 33 -8.06 -5.08 20.93
N LEU A 34 -8.79 -4.07 20.45
CA LEU A 34 -8.40 -3.26 19.30
C LEU A 34 -7.10 -2.48 19.58
N GLY A 35 -6.96 -1.91 20.78
CA GLY A 35 -5.74 -1.24 21.21
C GLY A 35 -4.52 -2.14 21.16
N MET A 36 -4.62 -3.36 21.72
CA MET A 36 -3.55 -4.37 21.66
C MET A 36 -3.23 -4.79 20.22
N MET A 37 -4.25 -4.92 19.36
CA MET A 37 -4.03 -5.27 17.96
C MET A 37 -3.31 -4.15 17.21
N VAL A 38 -3.68 -2.89 17.44
CA VAL A 38 -3.01 -1.73 16.84
C VAL A 38 -1.57 -1.60 17.33
N THR A 39 -1.31 -1.78 18.63
CA THR A 39 0.06 -1.73 19.17
C THR A 39 0.92 -2.85 18.59
N LEU A 40 0.37 -4.07 18.47
CA LEU A 40 1.05 -5.19 17.82
C LEU A 40 1.40 -4.85 16.36
N LEU A 41 0.44 -4.32 15.59
CA LEU A 41 0.67 -3.90 14.21
C LEU A 41 1.70 -2.76 14.09
N MET A 42 1.77 -1.85 15.06
CA MET A 42 2.77 -0.78 15.09
C MET A 42 4.16 -1.29 15.45
N VAL A 43 4.29 -2.19 16.42
CA VAL A 43 5.57 -2.82 16.77
C VAL A 43 6.10 -3.64 15.59
N PHE A 44 5.21 -4.39 14.93
CA PHE A 44 5.55 -5.19 13.74
C PHE A 44 5.31 -4.45 12.42
N LYS A 45 5.22 -3.12 12.44
CA LYS A 45 5.06 -2.28 11.25
C LYS A 45 6.04 -2.62 10.11
N PRO A 46 7.35 -2.87 10.34
CA PRO A 46 8.25 -3.26 9.25
C PRO A 46 7.88 -4.61 8.63
N LEU A 47 7.38 -5.56 9.42
CA LEU A 47 6.95 -6.88 8.95
C LEU A 47 5.70 -6.76 8.08
N VAL A 48 4.70 -6.02 8.55
CA VAL A 48 3.45 -5.76 7.81
C VAL A 48 3.73 -5.04 6.50
N LEU A 49 4.63 -4.05 6.52
CA LEU A 49 5.05 -3.35 5.31
C LEU A 49 5.80 -4.29 4.34
N GLY A 50 6.63 -5.19 4.86
CA GLY A 50 7.31 -6.22 4.09
C GLY A 50 6.33 -7.17 3.41
N MET A 51 5.33 -7.67 4.14
CA MET A 51 4.27 -8.53 3.61
C MET A 51 3.46 -7.80 2.53
N MET A 52 3.06 -6.55 2.77
CA MET A 52 2.36 -5.73 1.77
C MET A 52 3.19 -5.56 0.50
N ARG A 53 4.50 -5.31 0.61
CA ARG A 53 5.39 -5.21 -0.55
C ARG A 53 5.53 -6.54 -1.29
N ALA A 54 5.60 -7.66 -0.58
CA ALA A 54 5.68 -8.99 -1.19
C ALA A 54 4.39 -9.32 -1.97
N VAL A 55 3.23 -9.05 -1.36
CA VAL A 55 1.92 -9.17 -2.00
C VAL A 55 1.84 -8.26 -3.23
N MET A 56 2.30 -7.01 -3.12
CA MET A 56 2.33 -6.09 -4.24
C MET A 56 3.23 -6.57 -5.38
N VAL A 57 4.38 -7.18 -5.09
CA VAL A 57 5.28 -7.76 -6.11
C VAL A 57 4.65 -8.99 -6.76
N PHE A 58 3.87 -9.77 -6.02
CA PHE A 58 3.16 -10.93 -6.56
C PHE A 58 2.07 -10.52 -7.57
N PHE A 59 1.31 -9.47 -7.26
CA PHE A 59 0.24 -8.99 -8.15
C PHE A 59 0.70 -8.02 -9.24
N VAL A 60 1.71 -7.19 -8.94
CA VAL A 60 2.29 -6.23 -9.89
C VAL A 60 3.59 -6.82 -10.41
N PRO A 61 3.59 -7.47 -11.60
CA PRO A 61 4.82 -7.96 -12.20
C PRO A 61 5.77 -6.78 -12.38
N ARG A 62 6.85 -6.76 -11.60
CA ARG A 62 7.91 -5.77 -11.79
C ARG A 62 8.58 -6.10 -13.11
N LYS A 63 8.58 -5.14 -14.05
CA LYS A 63 9.40 -5.25 -15.27
C LYS A 63 10.81 -5.69 -14.90
N SER A 64 11.26 -6.78 -15.50
CA SER A 64 12.61 -7.30 -15.31
C SER A 64 13.62 -6.18 -15.59
N LEU A 65 14.80 -6.24 -14.96
CA LEU A 65 15.90 -5.34 -15.32
C LEU A 65 16.19 -5.42 -16.82
N GLU A 66 16.09 -6.62 -17.39
CA GLU A 66 16.24 -6.88 -18.83
C GLU A 66 15.17 -6.16 -19.65
N ASP A 67 13.91 -6.17 -19.22
CA ASP A 67 12.81 -5.45 -19.88
C ASP A 67 13.03 -3.93 -19.88
N ARG A 68 13.62 -3.40 -18.81
CA ARG A 68 13.91 -1.96 -18.72
C ARG A 68 15.04 -1.59 -19.66
N VAL A 69 16.13 -2.35 -19.64
CA VAL A 69 17.29 -2.14 -20.51
C VAL A 69 16.87 -2.27 -21.98
N SER A 70 16.08 -3.29 -22.32
CA SER A 70 15.57 -3.47 -23.69
C SER A 70 14.68 -2.29 -24.11
N GLN A 71 13.76 -1.82 -23.24
CA GLN A 71 12.95 -0.64 -23.54
C GLN A 71 13.77 0.63 -23.78
N HIS A 72 14.85 0.84 -23.02
CA HIS A 72 15.75 1.98 -23.24
C HIS A 72 16.49 1.88 -24.58
N ARG A 73 17.00 0.68 -24.94
CA ARG A 73 17.64 0.44 -26.24
C ARG A 73 16.68 0.65 -27.41
N PHE A 74 15.48 0.08 -27.34
CA PHE A 74 14.44 0.27 -28.36
C PHE A 74 14.09 1.75 -28.58
N LYS A 75 14.01 2.55 -27.50
CA LYS A 75 13.78 4.00 -27.59
C LYS A 75 14.93 4.71 -28.31
N GLY A 76 16.17 4.37 -28.00
CA GLY A 76 17.36 4.93 -28.66
C GLY A 76 17.37 4.66 -30.17
N VAL A 77 17.13 3.41 -30.56
CA VAL A 77 17.07 3.00 -31.97
C VAL A 77 15.92 3.68 -32.72
N LYS A 78 14.75 3.82 -32.09
CA LYS A 78 13.62 4.57 -32.68
C LYS A 78 13.96 6.05 -32.88
N MET A 79 14.70 6.66 -31.96
CA MET A 79 15.14 8.06 -32.06
C MET A 79 16.15 8.24 -33.20
N LEU A 80 17.15 7.37 -33.32
CA LEU A 80 18.13 7.40 -34.41
C LEU A 80 17.46 7.23 -35.77
N ASN A 81 16.51 6.28 -35.88
CA ASN A 81 15.74 6.10 -37.12
C ASN A 81 14.84 7.30 -37.44
N ARG A 82 14.32 8.02 -36.43
CA ARG A 82 13.58 9.27 -36.65
C ARG A 82 14.52 10.35 -37.20
N MET A 83 15.68 10.57 -36.57
CA MET A 83 16.68 11.52 -37.06
C MET A 83 17.12 11.19 -38.48
N ALA A 84 17.38 9.91 -38.78
CA ALA A 84 17.74 9.48 -40.13
C ALA A 84 16.65 9.78 -41.17
N ARG A 85 15.36 9.81 -40.80
CA ARG A 85 14.28 10.24 -41.70
C ARG A 85 14.27 11.75 -41.88
N ASP A 86 14.50 12.51 -40.81
CA ASP A 86 14.56 13.97 -40.84
C ASP A 86 15.71 14.47 -41.74
N TYR A 87 16.86 13.80 -41.69
CA TYR A 87 18.04 14.13 -42.51
C TYR A 87 18.08 13.46 -43.89
N ALA A 88 17.15 12.55 -44.22
CA ALA A 88 17.19 11.80 -45.47
C ALA A 88 17.14 12.70 -46.72
N GLY A 89 16.44 13.84 -46.64
CA GLY A 89 16.28 14.77 -47.76
C GLY A 89 17.45 15.75 -47.93
N SER A 90 18.15 16.10 -46.84
CA SER A 90 19.23 17.09 -46.86
C SER A 90 20.62 16.46 -46.92
N GLN A 91 20.82 15.36 -46.21
CA GLN A 91 22.12 14.70 -46.06
C GLN A 91 21.95 13.16 -46.09
N PRO A 92 21.83 12.56 -47.28
CA PRO A 92 21.54 11.14 -47.41
C PRO A 92 22.65 10.24 -46.83
N ASN A 93 23.92 10.67 -46.89
CA ASN A 93 25.02 9.90 -46.32
C ASN A 93 24.96 9.86 -44.78
N PHE A 94 24.69 11.00 -44.15
CA PHE A 94 24.51 11.09 -42.70
C PHE A 94 23.29 10.28 -42.23
N ALA A 95 22.19 10.32 -42.99
CA ALA A 95 21.03 9.48 -42.73
C ALA A 95 21.33 7.96 -42.80
N ALA A 96 22.20 7.54 -43.73
CA ALA A 96 22.64 6.16 -43.83
C ALA A 96 23.51 5.73 -42.64
N GLU A 97 24.43 6.60 -42.20
CA GLU A 97 25.24 6.38 -41.00
C GLU A 97 24.39 6.26 -39.74
N LEU A 98 23.38 7.12 -39.57
CA LEU A 98 22.45 7.05 -38.44
C LEU A 98 21.63 5.75 -38.41
N ARG A 99 21.21 5.24 -39.58
CA ARG A 99 20.52 3.93 -39.67
C ARG A 99 21.46 2.78 -39.36
N ASN A 100 22.71 2.86 -39.79
CA ASN A 100 23.73 1.86 -39.49
C ASN A 100 24.04 1.82 -37.99
N LEU A 101 24.21 2.99 -37.36
CA LEU A 101 24.33 3.14 -35.91
C LEU A 101 23.13 2.55 -35.16
N ALA A 102 21.91 2.79 -35.64
CA ALA A 102 20.69 2.23 -35.06
C ALA A 102 20.60 0.69 -35.17
N GLY A 103 21.17 0.10 -36.23
CA GLY A 103 21.19 -1.34 -36.45
C GLY A 103 22.30 -2.09 -35.71
N ARG A 104 23.38 -1.40 -35.31
CA ARG A 104 24.55 -2.02 -34.66
C ARG A 104 24.32 -2.38 -33.19
N ASP A 105 23.40 -1.69 -32.52
CA ASP A 105 23.10 -1.88 -31.10
C ASP A 105 21.99 -2.94 -30.83
N PHE A 106 21.57 -3.66 -31.88
CA PHE A 106 20.58 -4.74 -31.85
C PHE A 106 21.18 -6.13 -32.02
#